data_AF-A0A067PFY4-F1
#
_entry.id   AF-A0A067PFY4-F1
#
_cell.length_a   1.000
_cell.length_b   1.000
_cell.length_c   1.000
_cell.angle_alpha   90.00
_cell.angle_beta   90.00
_cell.angle_gamma   90.00
#
_symmetry.space_group_name_H-M   'P 1'
#
loop_
_entity.id
_entity.type
_entity.pdbx_description
1 polymer ?
#
loop_
_entity_poly.entity_id
_entity_poly.type
_entity_poly.pdbx_seq_one_letter_code
_entity_poly.pdbx_strand_id
1 'polypeptide(L)' 'ETVHHFLFDCPLYRRERWKMERQIGREAKNLQYLLGTKEGMQETILFVGDTGRLHRQFGDVHLHLPDDE' A
#
# COMPACT_ATOMS: atom_id res chain seq x y z
N GLU A 1 -12.47 -7.12 -9.35
CA GLU A 1 -11.29 -6.25 -9.15
C GLU A 1 -10.05 -7.11 -8.93
N THR A 2 -8.89 -6.70 -9.43
CA THR A 2 -7.61 -7.44 -9.34
C THR A 2 -6.61 -6.70 -8.47
N VAL A 3 -5.54 -7.39 -8.01
CA VAL A 3 -4.43 -6.75 -7.28
C VAL A 3 -3.83 -5.59 -8.08
N HIS A 4 -3.62 -5.78 -9.39
CA HIS A 4 -3.14 -4.74 -10.29
C HIS A 4 -4.07 -3.52 -10.31
N HIS A 5 -5.37 -3.74 -10.52
CA HIS A 5 -6.33 -2.63 -10.56
C HIS A 5 -6.36 -1.88 -9.23
N PHE A 6 -6.37 -2.60 -8.11
CA PHE A 6 -6.36 -1.99 -6.78
C PHE A 6 -5.11 -1.12 -6.55
N LEU A 7 -3.94 -1.67 -6.84
CA LEU A 7 -2.64 -1.04 -6.58
C LEU A 7 -2.25 0.04 -7.59
N PHE A 8 -2.81 0.06 -8.81
CA PHE A 8 -2.32 0.97 -9.87
C PHE A 8 -3.42 1.77 -10.57
N ASP A 9 -4.62 1.22 -10.75
CA ASP A 9 -5.58 1.78 -11.71
C ASP A 9 -6.84 2.37 -11.06
N CYS A 10 -7.30 1.82 -9.94
CA CYS A 10 -8.59 2.13 -9.33
C CYS A 10 -8.72 3.62 -9.00
N PRO A 11 -9.60 4.38 -9.66
CA PRO A 11 -9.65 5.83 -9.49
C PRO A 11 -10.06 6.24 -8.07
N LEU A 12 -10.80 5.37 -7.36
CA LEU A 12 -11.23 5.58 -5.99
C LEU A 12 -10.05 5.81 -5.03
N TYR A 13 -8.94 5.09 -5.23
CA TYR A 13 -7.78 5.11 -4.34
C TYR A 13 -6.63 5.99 -4.86
N ARG A 14 -6.94 6.94 -5.75
CA ARG A 14 -5.93 7.80 -6.38
C ARG A 14 -5.14 8.60 -5.35
N ARG A 15 -5.80 9.09 -4.29
CA ARG A 15 -5.15 9.92 -3.27
C ARG A 15 -4.20 9.09 -2.41
N GLU A 16 -4.64 7.90 -2.01
CA GLU A 16 -3.89 6.96 -1.20
C GLU A 16 -2.68 6.43 -1.99
N ARG A 17 -2.87 6.11 -3.28
CA ARG A 17 -1.75 5.79 -4.18
C ARG A 17 -0.79 6.95 -4.33
N TRP A 18 -1.27 8.17 -4.46
CA TRP A 18 -0.41 9.34 -4.58
C TRP A 18 0.49 9.53 -3.34
N LYS A 19 0.00 9.20 -2.13
CA LYS A 19 0.84 9.18 -0.92
C LYS A 19 1.94 8.12 -1.01
N MET A 20 1.59 6.90 -1.40
CA MET A 20 2.55 5.81 -1.62
C MET A 20 3.61 6.20 -2.68
N GLU A 21 3.18 6.78 -3.81
CA GLU A 21 4.07 7.30 -4.86
C GLU A 21 5.00 8.41 -4.36
N ARG A 22 4.55 9.25 -3.43
CA ARG A 22 5.38 10.30 -2.83
C ARG A 22 6.47 9.76 -1.93
N GLN A 23 6.27 8.58 -1.33
CA GLN A 23 7.20 7.97 -0.39
C GLN A 23 8.29 7.15 -1.09
N ILE A 24 7.91 6.27 -2.02
CA ILE A 24 8.84 5.35 -2.71
C ILE A 24 9.04 5.68 -4.20
N GLY A 25 8.47 6.78 -4.68
CA GLY A 25 8.73 7.31 -6.01
C GLY A 25 8.30 6.38 -7.15
N ARG A 26 9.22 6.11 -8.08
CA ARG A 26 8.95 5.29 -9.27
C ARG A 26 8.67 3.83 -8.92
N GLU A 27 9.19 3.35 -7.80
CA GLU A 27 9.00 1.97 -7.36
C GLU A 27 7.56 1.67 -6.95
N ALA A 28 6.75 2.70 -6.66
CA ALA A 28 5.31 2.55 -6.46
C ALA A 28 4.55 1.98 -7.67
N LYS A 29 5.17 1.91 -8.85
CA LYS A 29 4.60 1.32 -10.07
C LYS A 29 5.17 -0.06 -10.39
N ASN A 30 6.02 -0.60 -9.52
CA ASN A 30 6.68 -1.88 -9.70
C ASN A 30 6.10 -2.91 -8.72
N LEU A 31 5.24 -3.79 -9.24
CA LEU A 31 4.59 -4.82 -8.42
C LEU A 31 5.59 -5.74 -7.71
N GLN A 32 6.72 -6.05 -8.36
CA GLN A 32 7.75 -6.91 -7.76
C GLN A 32 8.45 -6.21 -6.59
N TYR A 33 8.68 -4.90 -6.69
CA TYR A 33 9.23 -4.12 -5.58
C TYR A 33 8.24 -4.02 -4.42
N LEU A 34 6.98 -3.65 -4.71
CA LEU A 34 5.92 -3.47 -3.72
C LEU A 34 5.67 -4.73 -2.88
N LEU A 35 5.76 -5.91 -3.48
CA LEU A 35 5.46 -7.17 -2.79
C LEU A 35 6.71 -8.00 -2.44
N GLY A 36 7.89 -7.59 -2.92
CA GLY A 36 9.13 -8.35 -2.79
C GLY A 36 10.17 -7.74 -1.87
N THR A 37 9.97 -6.50 -1.42
CA THR A 37 10.92 -5.79 -0.53
C THR A 37 10.26 -5.40 0.79
N LYS A 38 11.04 -5.29 1.87
CA LYS A 38 10.53 -4.83 3.17
C LYS A 38 9.88 -3.45 3.06
N GLU A 39 10.57 -2.51 2.43
CA GLU A 39 10.10 -1.13 2.22
C GLU A 39 8.85 -1.07 1.35
N GLY A 40 8.82 -1.77 0.21
CA GLY A 40 7.65 -1.85 -0.66
C GLY A 40 6.43 -2.46 0.04
N MET A 41 6.63 -3.53 0.82
CA MET A 41 5.54 -4.16 1.57
C MET A 41 5.02 -3.24 2.68
N GLN A 42 5.89 -2.49 3.35
CA GLN A 42 5.49 -1.51 4.35
C GLN A 42 4.55 -0.47 3.72
N GLU A 43 4.98 0.17 2.64
CA GLU A 43 4.15 1.17 1.96
C GLU A 43 2.85 0.58 1.40
N THR A 44 2.88 -0.67 0.92
CA THR A 44 1.68 -1.36 0.45
C THR A 44 0.67 -1.58 1.57
N ILE A 45 1.12 -1.96 2.77
CA ILE A 45 0.22 -2.17 3.92
C ILE A 45 -0.35 -0.83 4.41
N LEU A 46 0.46 0.24 4.45
CA LEU A 46 -0.02 1.59 4.74
C LEU A 46 -1.10 2.03 3.74
N PHE A 47 -0.84 1.84 2.44
CA PHE A 47 -1.82 2.08 1.40
C PHE A 47 -3.12 1.31 1.65
N VAL A 48 -3.05 0.01 1.93
CA VAL A 48 -4.21 -0.83 2.24
C VAL A 48 -5.01 -0.26 3.42
N GLY A 49 -4.34 0.11 4.51
CA GLY A 49 -4.98 0.74 5.68
C GLY A 49 -5.66 2.05 5.33
N ASP A 50 -4.97 2.93 4.60
CA ASP A 50 -5.48 4.22 4.14
C ASP A 50 -6.73 4.09 3.25
N THR A 51 -6.84 3.02 2.46
CA THR A 51 -8.04 2.77 1.64
C THR A 51 -9.25 2.32 2.45
N GLY A 52 -9.05 1.81 3.67
CA GLY A 52 -10.10 1.19 4.50
C GLY A 52 -10.78 -0.04 3.86
N ARG A 53 -10.28 -0.50 2.71
CA ARG A 53 -10.97 -1.47 1.85
C ARG A 53 -11.20 -2.80 2.55
N LEU A 54 -10.23 -3.23 3.36
CA LEU A 54 -10.28 -4.50 4.06
C LEU A 54 -10.80 -4.37 5.49
N HIS A 55 -11.31 -3.19 5.88
CA HIS A 55 -11.79 -2.93 7.23
C HIS A 55 -12.86 -3.93 7.70
N ARG A 56 -13.78 -4.31 6.81
CA ARG A 56 -14.82 -5.30 7.14
C ARG A 56 -14.26 -6.69 7.50
N GLN A 57 -13.09 -7.04 6.97
CA GLN A 57 -12.50 -8.38 7.14
C GLN A 57 -11.47 -8.43 8.26
N PHE A 58 -10.65 -7.38 8.41
CA PHE A 58 -9.51 -7.36 9.33
C PHE A 58 -9.55 -6.22 10.36
N GLY A 59 -10.59 -5.37 10.33
CA GLY A 59 -10.59 -4.11 11.08
C GLY A 59 -9.59 -3.11 10.50
N ASP A 60 -9.18 -2.14 11.31
CA ASP A 60 -8.21 -1.14 10.87
C ASP A 60 -6.82 -1.78 10.70
N VAL A 61 -6.27 -1.65 9.50
CA VAL A 61 -4.96 -2.18 9.15
C VAL A 61 -3.90 -1.14 9.52
N HIS A 62 -3.13 -1.44 10.56
CA HIS A 62 -2.04 -0.61 11.02
C HIS A 62 -0.72 -1.36 10.91
N LEU A 63 0.30 -0.67 10.41
CA LEU A 63 1.68 -1.16 10.49
C LEU A 63 2.23 -0.86 11.87
N HIS A 64 2.51 -1.92 12.61
CA HIS A 64 3.38 -1.85 13.77
C HIS A 64 4.79 -2.17 13.28
N LEU A 65 5.60 -1.13 13.08
CA LEU A 65 7.03 -1.31 12.94
C LEU A 65 7.57 -1.48 14.37
N PRO A 66 8.21 -2.61 14.71
CA PRO A 66 9.01 -2.64 15.92
C PRO A 66 10.08 -1.55 15.78
N ASP A 67 10.26 -0.74 16.83
CA ASP A 67 11.42 0.16 16.89
C ASP A 67 12.66 -0.71 16.66
N ASP A 68 13.46 -0.37 15.65
CA ASP A 68 14.70 -1.09 15.37
C ASP A 68 15.61 -0.97 16.62
N GLU A 69 15.67 -2.04 17.43
CA GLU A 69 16.65 -2.24 18.52
C GLU A 69 18.01 -2.68 17.95
#